data_AF-A0A916ZUC1-F1
#
_entry.id   AF-A0A916ZUC1-F1
#
_cell.length_a   1.000
_cell.length_b   1.000
_cell.length_c   1.000
_cell.angle_alpha   90.00
_cell.angle_beta   90.00
_cell.angle_gamma   90.00
#
_symmetry.space_group_name_H-M   'P 1'
#
loop_
_entity.id
_entity.type
_entity.pdbx_description
1 polymer ?
#
loop_
_entity_poly.entity_id
_entity_poly.type
_entity_poly.pdbx_seq_one_letter_code
_entity_poly.pdbx_strand_id
1 'polypeptide(L)'
;MVERMDSDHDEIESKFVKKLYPDHYFYFKENNLFKVQKGFNKNGYLVDINKIIDVSKLDFKDGAFNKKINGFDCSLALYEDKEITKIWFTTNINKPFGPLTYVGLPGLVVKVETPNGIIINLEKITFKKQKDITIPDDLEKITEEKFNEIVKQALGRYNNN
;
A
#
# COMPACT_ATOMS: atom_id res chain seq x y z
N MET A 1 7.86 6.98 13.76
CA MET A 1 8.83 6.43 12.79
C MET A 1 8.09 6.17 11.50
N VAL A 2 8.64 6.59 10.35
CA VAL A 2 8.10 6.33 9.01
C VAL A 2 8.89 5.16 8.42
N GLU A 3 8.23 4.13 7.89
CA GLU A 3 8.89 3.18 6.97
C GLU A 3 8.34 3.39 5.56
N ARG A 4 9.23 3.37 4.57
CA ARG A 4 8.89 3.38 3.16
C ARG A 4 8.63 1.94 2.80
N MET A 5 7.43 1.68 2.29
CA MET A 5 7.17 0.41 1.64
C MET A 5 7.74 0.56 0.23
N ASP A 6 9.02 0.20 0.09
CA ASP A 6 9.63 0.07 -1.22
C ASP A 6 8.86 -1.02 -1.97
N SER A 7 8.13 -0.66 -3.03
CA SER A 7 7.95 -1.61 -4.11
C SER A 7 9.34 -1.76 -4.73
N ASP A 8 9.93 -2.96 -4.66
CA ASP A 8 11.17 -3.25 -5.38
C ASP A 8 10.87 -3.07 -6.88
N HIS A 9 11.12 -1.86 -7.38
CA HIS A 9 10.87 -1.38 -8.74
C HIS A 9 12.08 -0.57 -9.24
N ASP A 10 13.27 -0.97 -8.79
CA ASP A 10 14.52 -0.38 -9.25
C ASP A 10 15.13 -1.16 -10.44
N GLU A 11 14.72 -2.41 -10.71
CA GLU A 11 15.28 -3.20 -11.82
C GLU A 11 14.36 -3.41 -13.03
N ILE A 12 13.05 -3.15 -12.95
CA ILE A 12 12.15 -3.20 -14.12
C ILE A 12 11.47 -1.84 -14.30
N GLU A 13 12.17 -0.97 -15.04
CA GLU A 13 11.70 0.35 -15.41
C GLU A 13 10.61 0.31 -16.49
N SER A 14 9.40 0.71 -16.11
CA SER A 14 8.74 1.69 -16.97
C SER A 14 8.19 2.83 -16.12
N LYS A 15 8.37 4.06 -16.59
CA LYS A 15 7.69 5.25 -16.02
C LYS A 15 6.18 5.04 -15.90
N PHE A 16 5.61 4.16 -16.74
CA PHE A 16 4.21 3.76 -16.72
C PHE A 16 3.83 3.02 -15.44
N VAL A 17 4.62 2.04 -15.02
CA VAL A 17 4.36 1.27 -13.79
C VAL A 17 4.58 2.13 -12.53
N LYS A 18 5.64 2.96 -12.49
CA LYS A 18 5.86 3.94 -11.39
C LYS A 18 4.72 4.98 -11.29
N LYS A 19 4.06 5.32 -12.40
CA LYS A 19 2.88 6.20 -12.40
C LYS A 19 1.62 5.48 -11.90
N LEU A 20 1.49 4.18 -12.13
CA LEU A 20 0.37 3.36 -11.64
C LEU A 20 0.49 3.01 -10.17
N TYR A 21 1.71 2.81 -9.67
CA TYR A 21 2.01 2.43 -8.29
C TYR A 21 2.93 3.45 -7.62
N PRO A 22 2.38 4.59 -7.16
CA PRO A 22 3.17 5.61 -6.47
C PRO A 22 3.79 5.08 -5.18
N ASP A 23 4.85 5.74 -4.70
CA ASP A 23 5.47 5.41 -3.41
C ASP A 23 4.44 5.55 -2.27
N HIS A 24 4.36 4.52 -1.42
CA HIS A 24 3.56 4.52 -0.20
C HIS A 24 4.48 4.62 1.02
N TYR A 25 4.14 5.51 1.95
CA TYR A 25 4.85 5.73 3.20
C TYR A 25 3.90 5.40 4.35
N PHE A 26 4.33 4.52 5.23
CA PHE A 26 3.55 4.15 6.41
C PHE A 26 4.19 4.75 7.66
N TYR A 27 3.42 5.58 8.38
CA TYR A 27 3.86 6.21 9.60
C TYR A 27 3.37 5.45 10.84
N PHE A 28 4.25 4.64 11.42
CA PHE A 28 3.96 3.74 12.54
C PHE A 28 3.49 4.44 13.81
N LYS A 29 3.91 5.70 14.04
CA LYS A 29 3.59 6.38 15.30
C LYS A 29 2.11 6.76 15.37
N GLU A 30 1.52 7.09 14.23
CA GLU A 30 0.14 7.57 14.13
C GLU A 30 -0.75 6.62 13.32
N ASN A 31 -0.21 5.50 12.85
CA ASN A 31 -0.91 4.53 11.99
C ASN A 31 -1.47 5.16 10.70
N ASN A 32 -0.79 6.19 10.19
CA ASN A 32 -1.20 6.94 9.01
C ASN A 32 -0.47 6.41 7.78
N LEU A 33 -1.20 6.20 6.71
CA LEU A 33 -0.65 5.82 5.42
C LEU A 33 -0.66 7.05 4.50
N PHE A 34 0.44 7.30 3.82
CA PHE A 34 0.59 8.38 2.87
C PHE A 34 0.98 7.82 1.51
N LYS A 35 0.51 8.44 0.43
CA LYS A 35 1.00 8.19 -0.94
C LYS A 35 1.57 9.46 -1.55
N VAL A 36 2.67 9.34 -2.29
CA VAL A 36 3.26 10.48 -2.99
C VAL A 36 2.70 10.56 -4.40
N GLN A 37 2.04 11.67 -4.73
CA GLN A 37 1.45 11.91 -6.04
C GLN A 37 2.16 13.05 -6.75
N LYS A 38 2.86 12.75 -7.85
CA LYS A 38 3.60 13.73 -8.66
C LYS A 38 2.84 14.04 -9.96
N GLY A 39 3.11 15.22 -10.54
CA GLY A 39 2.59 15.61 -11.86
C GLY A 39 1.27 16.38 -11.86
N PHE A 40 0.76 16.78 -10.69
CA PHE A 40 -0.42 17.65 -10.55
C PHE A 40 -0.07 19.10 -10.13
N ASN A 41 1.11 19.31 -9.58
CA ASN A 41 1.73 20.61 -9.30
C ASN A 41 3.26 20.48 -9.53
N LYS A 42 4.02 21.56 -9.27
CA LYS A 42 5.46 21.61 -9.53
C LYS A 42 6.26 20.61 -8.68
N ASN A 43 5.84 20.33 -7.44
CA ASN A 43 6.63 19.57 -6.46
C ASN A 43 6.06 18.18 -6.15
N GLY A 44 4.73 18.02 -6.23
CA GLY A 44 3.98 16.84 -5.84
C GLY A 44 3.10 17.08 -4.60
N TYR A 45 2.27 16.09 -4.29
CA TYR A 45 1.44 16.04 -3.09
C TYR A 45 1.81 14.84 -2.23
N LEU A 46 1.82 15.04 -0.91
CA LEU A 46 1.78 13.97 0.07
C LEU A 46 0.32 13.76 0.46
N VAL A 47 -0.31 12.73 -0.08
CA VAL A 47 -1.73 12.48 0.13
C VAL A 47 -1.91 11.57 1.32
N ASP A 48 -2.58 12.06 2.35
CA ASP A 48 -3.02 11.29 3.50
C ASP A 48 -4.15 10.33 3.08
N ILE A 49 -3.82 9.05 3.06
CA ILE A 49 -4.72 7.95 2.76
C ILE A 49 -5.03 7.21 4.06
N ASN A 50 -5.83 7.83 4.92
CA ASN A 50 -6.44 7.20 6.10
C ASN A 50 -7.38 6.02 5.77
N LYS A 51 -7.28 5.45 4.57
CA LYS A 51 -8.01 4.28 4.10
C LYS A 51 -7.12 3.06 4.21
N ILE A 52 -7.13 2.47 5.39
CA ILE A 52 -6.59 1.14 5.65
C ILE A 52 -7.67 0.09 5.35
N ILE A 53 -7.30 -1.20 5.36
CA ILE A 53 -8.29 -2.27 5.26
C ILE A 53 -9.29 -2.11 6.40
N ASP A 54 -10.58 -2.14 6.06
CA ASP A 54 -11.64 -2.21 7.05
C ASP A 54 -11.66 -3.62 7.66
N VAL A 55 -11.13 -3.73 8.88
CA VAL A 55 -11.02 -5.00 9.61
C VAL A 55 -12.39 -5.67 9.84
N SER A 56 -13.50 -4.92 9.82
CA SER A 56 -14.84 -5.49 9.95
C SER A 56 -15.27 -6.31 8.73
N LYS A 57 -14.58 -6.12 7.59
CA LYS A 57 -14.81 -6.83 6.32
C LYS A 57 -13.81 -7.96 6.08
N LEU A 58 -13.02 -8.31 7.09
CA LEU A 58 -12.08 -9.42 7.04
C LEU A 58 -12.72 -10.68 7.60
N ASP A 59 -12.68 -11.74 6.81
CA ASP A 59 -13.03 -13.10 7.20
C ASP A 59 -11.75 -13.93 7.26
N PHE A 60 -11.27 -14.17 8.49
CA PHE A 60 -10.08 -14.97 8.75
C PHE A 60 -10.40 -16.45 8.59
N LYS A 61 -9.67 -17.14 7.71
CA LYS A 61 -9.87 -18.56 7.47
C LYS A 61 -9.03 -19.40 8.43
N ASP A 62 -9.71 -19.99 9.41
CA ASP A 62 -9.13 -20.96 10.33
C ASP A 62 -8.51 -22.15 9.58
N GLY A 63 -7.39 -22.66 10.09
CA GLY A 63 -6.69 -23.80 9.48
C GLY A 63 -5.90 -23.49 8.20
N ALA A 64 -5.95 -22.27 7.67
CA ALA A 64 -5.14 -21.85 6.52
C ALA A 64 -3.65 -21.58 6.87
N PHE A 65 -3.29 -21.66 8.16
CA PHE A 65 -1.96 -21.41 8.73
C PHE A 65 -0.81 -22.27 8.14
N ASN A 66 -1.14 -23.31 7.38
CA ASN A 66 -0.17 -24.30 6.91
C ASN A 66 0.51 -23.93 5.57
N LYS A 67 0.12 -22.80 4.96
CA LYS A 67 0.76 -22.39 3.71
C LYS A 67 2.05 -21.64 4.03
N LYS A 68 3.19 -22.24 3.67
CA LYS A 68 4.47 -21.54 3.70
C LYS A 68 4.63 -20.66 2.47
N ILE A 69 4.80 -19.35 2.68
CA ILE A 69 5.14 -18.39 1.62
C ILE A 69 6.49 -17.77 2.00
N ASN A 70 7.49 -17.94 1.14
CA ASN A 70 8.87 -17.51 1.39
C ASN A 70 9.44 -18.00 2.73
N GLY A 71 9.05 -19.21 3.15
CA GLY A 71 9.49 -19.82 4.41
C GLY A 71 8.70 -19.41 5.66
N PHE A 72 7.80 -18.43 5.56
CA PHE A 72 6.97 -17.98 6.69
C PHE A 72 5.65 -18.73 6.77
N ASP A 73 5.19 -18.99 7.98
CA ASP A 73 3.85 -19.54 8.21
C ASP A 73 2.82 -18.43 8.00
N CYS A 74 1.87 -18.68 7.11
CA CYS A 74 0.95 -17.66 6.62
C CYS A 74 -0.51 -18.05 6.86
N SER A 75 -1.29 -17.07 7.29
CA SER A 75 -2.73 -17.14 7.44
C SER A 75 -3.42 -16.48 6.25
N LEU A 76 -4.61 -16.94 5.91
CA LEU A 76 -5.46 -16.34 4.88
C LEU A 76 -6.56 -15.50 5.52
N ALA A 77 -6.72 -14.27 5.06
CA ALA A 77 -7.92 -13.47 5.25
C ALA A 77 -8.58 -13.20 3.91
N LEU A 78 -9.91 -13.31 3.87
CA LEU A 78 -10.70 -12.83 2.74
C LEU A 78 -11.18 -11.42 3.07
N TYR A 79 -10.92 -10.48 2.16
CA TYR A 79 -11.38 -9.10 2.29
C TYR A 79 -12.50 -8.85 1.27
N GLU A 80 -13.69 -8.53 1.77
CA GLU A 80 -14.86 -8.27 0.95
C GLU A 80 -15.00 -6.76 0.68
N ASP A 81 -14.56 -6.30 -0.49
CA ASP A 81 -14.78 -4.92 -0.93
C ASP A 81 -15.23 -4.90 -2.39
N LYS A 82 -16.55 -4.82 -2.59
CA LYS A 82 -17.28 -5.07 -3.85
C LYS A 82 -17.10 -6.51 -4.40
N GLU A 83 -15.91 -7.05 -4.31
CA GLU A 83 -15.49 -8.39 -4.69
C GLU A 83 -14.47 -8.92 -3.67
N ILE A 84 -14.25 -10.24 -3.66
CA ILE A 84 -13.41 -10.90 -2.65
C ILE A 84 -11.93 -10.86 -3.05
N THR A 85 -11.12 -10.19 -2.24
CA THR A 85 -9.65 -10.23 -2.32
C THR A 85 -9.09 -11.24 -1.32
N LYS A 86 -8.14 -12.08 -1.75
CA LYS A 86 -7.43 -13.01 -0.85
C LYS A 86 -6.13 -12.40 -0.38
N ILE A 87 -5.95 -12.30 0.94
CA ILE A 87 -4.78 -11.68 1.56
C ILE A 87 -4.09 -12.72 2.43
N TRP A 88 -2.85 -13.04 2.12
CA TRP A 88 -2.01 -13.89 2.96
C TRP A 88 -1.06 -13.03 3.79
N PHE A 89 -1.02 -13.28 5.09
CA PHE A 89 -0.19 -12.54 6.04
C PHE A 89 0.53 -13.48 7.01
N THR A 90 1.66 -13.05 7.56
CA THR A 90 2.45 -13.81 8.53
C THR A 90 2.61 -13.06 9.85
N THR A 91 2.38 -13.75 10.97
CA THR A 91 2.64 -13.26 12.33
C THR A 91 4.06 -13.55 12.80
N ASN A 92 4.89 -14.24 12.00
CA ASN A 92 6.33 -14.35 12.30
C ASN A 92 6.99 -12.96 12.33
N ILE A 93 6.47 -12.03 11.53
CA ILE A 93 6.80 -10.61 11.56
C ILE A 93 5.54 -9.86 12.00
N ASN A 94 5.45 -9.60 13.31
CA ASN A 94 4.34 -8.88 13.95
C ASN A 94 4.38 -7.38 13.62
N LYS A 95 4.21 -7.06 12.35
CA LYS A 95 4.15 -5.70 11.83
C LYS A 95 2.94 -5.58 10.92
N PRO A 96 2.00 -4.67 11.21
CA PRO A 96 0.71 -4.61 10.50
C PRO A 96 0.79 -3.85 9.17
N PHE A 97 1.89 -4.03 8.42
CA PHE A 97 2.07 -3.40 7.11
C PHE A 97 2.04 -4.43 5.98
N GLY A 98 1.84 -3.94 4.75
CA GLY A 98 1.61 -4.75 3.58
C GLY A 98 1.43 -3.88 2.35
N PRO A 99 1.65 -4.38 1.12
CA PRO A 99 1.76 -3.58 -0.09
C PRO A 99 0.54 -2.68 -0.34
N LEU A 100 0.76 -1.52 -0.97
CA LEU A 100 -0.28 -0.54 -1.31
C LEU A 100 -1.08 -0.08 -0.06
N THR A 101 -2.37 -0.39 -0.02
CA THR A 101 -3.28 -0.07 1.10
C THR A 101 -3.61 -1.31 1.95
N TYR A 102 -2.95 -2.45 1.71
CA TYR A 102 -3.20 -3.68 2.45
C TYR A 102 -2.47 -3.68 3.80
N VAL A 103 -2.85 -2.74 4.66
CA VAL A 103 -2.29 -2.52 5.99
C VAL A 103 -3.37 -2.73 7.07
N GLY A 104 -2.95 -3.07 8.30
CA GLY A 104 -3.86 -3.27 9.44
C GLY A 104 -4.15 -4.72 9.82
N LEU A 105 -3.58 -5.71 9.12
CA LEU A 105 -3.65 -7.12 9.56
C LEU A 105 -2.73 -7.37 10.76
N PRO A 106 -2.96 -8.45 11.55
CA PRO A 106 -2.13 -8.79 12.71
C PRO A 106 -0.64 -9.03 12.43
N GLY A 107 -0.25 -9.15 11.15
CA GLY A 107 1.12 -9.37 10.72
C GLY A 107 1.38 -8.89 9.30
N LEU A 108 2.59 -9.14 8.81
CA LEU A 108 3.07 -8.67 7.51
C LEU A 108 2.29 -9.34 6.38
N VAL A 109 1.71 -8.56 5.46
CA VAL A 109 1.10 -9.11 4.24
C VAL A 109 2.20 -9.56 3.27
N VAL A 110 2.15 -10.83 2.89
CA VAL A 110 3.15 -11.45 2.00
C VAL A 110 2.60 -11.78 0.62
N LYS A 111 1.27 -11.85 0.47
CA LYS A 111 0.64 -12.07 -0.82
C LYS A 111 -0.76 -11.49 -0.87
N VAL A 112 -1.12 -10.90 -2.01
CA VAL A 112 -2.48 -10.45 -2.31
C VAL A 112 -2.88 -11.01 -3.67
N GLU A 113 -4.08 -11.61 -3.75
CA GLU A 113 -4.71 -12.00 -5.00
C GLU A 113 -6.02 -11.21 -5.13
N THR A 114 -6.06 -10.30 -6.09
CA THR A 114 -7.23 -9.45 -6.34
C THR A 114 -8.20 -10.14 -7.31
N PRO A 115 -9.49 -9.77 -7.27
CA PRO A 115 -10.51 -10.32 -8.16
C PRO A 115 -10.19 -10.19 -9.66
N ASN A 116 -9.54 -9.10 -10.06
CA ASN A 116 -9.15 -8.84 -11.45
C ASN A 116 -7.88 -9.60 -11.90
N GLY A 117 -7.40 -10.56 -11.11
CA GLY A 117 -6.27 -11.43 -11.46
C GLY A 117 -4.89 -10.84 -11.20
N ILE A 118 -4.79 -9.67 -10.56
CA ILE A 118 -3.50 -9.13 -10.12
C ILE A 118 -3.03 -9.89 -8.89
N ILE A 119 -1.78 -10.36 -8.95
CA ILE A 119 -1.14 -11.06 -7.84
C ILE A 119 0.07 -10.25 -7.40
N ILE A 120 0.06 -9.81 -6.14
CA ILE A 120 1.19 -9.15 -5.49
C ILE A 120 1.83 -10.17 -4.58
N ASN A 121 3.12 -10.46 -4.78
CA ASN A 121 3.87 -11.38 -3.94
C ASN A 121 5.04 -10.65 -3.29
N LEU A 122 5.33 -10.98 -2.04
CA LEU A 122 6.61 -10.68 -1.41
C LEU A 122 7.69 -11.43 -2.18
N GLU A 123 8.73 -10.72 -2.60
CA GLU A 123 9.90 -11.31 -3.25
C GLU A 123 11.03 -11.53 -2.26
N LYS A 124 11.37 -10.50 -1.48
CA LYS A 124 12.49 -10.52 -0.55
C LYS A 124 12.21 -9.67 0.68
N ILE A 125 12.76 -10.08 1.82
CA ILE A 125 12.83 -9.25 3.03
C ILE A 125 14.31 -8.95 3.30
N THR A 126 14.63 -7.67 3.42
CA THR A 126 15.98 -7.24 3.79
C THR A 126 15.91 -6.44 5.09
N PHE A 127 16.51 -6.98 6.15
CA PHE A 127 16.64 -6.26 7.41
C PHE A 127 17.77 -5.24 7.31
N LYS A 128 17.42 -3.96 7.18
CA LYS A 128 18.37 -2.85 7.20
C LYS A 128 18.38 -2.23 8.60
N LYS A 129 19.51 -1.62 9.00
CA LYS A 129 19.53 -0.76 10.18
C LYS A 129 18.52 0.38 9.97
N GLN A 130 17.71 0.62 10.98
CA GLN A 130 16.69 1.66 10.99
C GLN A 130 17.33 3.00 10.58
N LYS A 131 16.85 3.57 9.48
CA LYS A 131 17.18 4.93 9.05
C LYS A 131 15.95 5.80 9.27
N ASP A 132 16.16 7.03 9.70
CA ASP A 132 15.08 8.02 9.69
C ASP A 132 14.71 8.29 8.23
N ILE A 133 13.50 7.89 7.86
CA ILE A 133 12.97 8.19 6.53
C ILE A 133 12.41 9.60 6.61
N THR A 134 13.11 10.51 5.94
CA THR A 134 12.65 11.88 5.73
C THR A 134 11.66 11.88 4.58
N ILE A 135 10.41 12.26 4.88
CA ILE A 135 9.46 12.60 3.83
C ILE A 135 9.98 13.90 3.17
N PRO A 136 9.99 14.01 1.83
CA PRO A 136 10.42 15.24 1.18
C PRO A 136 9.58 16.45 1.64
N ASP A 137 10.25 17.48 2.17
CA ASP A 137 9.60 18.69 2.73
C ASP A 137 8.93 19.57 1.66
N ASP A 138 9.25 19.35 0.38
CA ASP A 138 8.74 20.10 -0.76
C ASP A 138 7.35 19.66 -1.23
N LEU A 139 6.83 18.55 -0.68
CA LEU A 139 5.51 18.02 -0.99
C LEU A 139 4.41 18.74 -0.21
N GLU A 140 3.36 19.17 -0.92
CA GLU A 140 2.18 19.74 -0.28
C GLU A 140 1.35 18.61 0.36
N LYS A 141 1.21 18.62 1.68
CA LYS A 141 0.38 17.65 2.41
C LYS A 141 -1.10 17.97 2.24
N ILE A 142 -1.87 17.01 1.72
CA ILE A 142 -3.31 17.15 1.49
C ILE A 142 -4.06 15.87 1.88
N THR A 143 -5.37 15.96 2.06
CA THR A 143 -6.25 14.80 2.29
C THR A 143 -6.59 14.10 0.97
N GLU A 144 -6.99 12.83 1.05
CA GLU A 144 -7.48 12.09 -0.12
C GLU A 144 -8.69 12.76 -0.79
N GLU A 145 -9.62 13.34 -0.02
CA GLU A 145 -10.77 14.09 -0.54
C GLU A 145 -10.34 15.28 -1.39
N LYS A 146 -9.43 16.11 -0.86
CA LYS A 146 -8.90 17.27 -1.58
C LYS A 146 -8.12 16.85 -2.82
N PHE A 147 -7.38 15.74 -2.76
CA PHE A 147 -6.72 15.20 -3.94
C PHE A 147 -7.73 14.76 -5.02
N ASN A 148 -8.81 14.09 -4.62
CA ASN A 148 -9.86 13.68 -5.56
C ASN A 148 -10.54 14.87 -6.24
N GLU A 149 -10.71 16.00 -5.55
CA GLU A 149 -11.20 17.24 -6.14
C GLU A 149 -10.24 17.80 -7.19
N ILE A 150 -8.94 17.86 -6.88
CA ILE A 150 -7.90 18.30 -7.83
C ILE A 150 -7.91 17.43 -9.09
N VAL A 151 -8.00 16.11 -8.93
CA VAL A 151 -8.08 15.15 -10.05
C VAL A 151 -9.35 15.39 -10.87
N LYS A 152 -10.52 15.54 -10.24
CA LYS A 152 -11.78 15.82 -10.93
C LYS A 152 -11.72 17.12 -11.73
N GLN A 153 -11.16 18.17 -11.17
CA GLN A 153 -10.98 19.45 -11.87
C GLN A 153 -10.04 19.32 -13.06
N ALA A 154 -8.93 18.58 -12.92
CA ALA A 154 -7.98 18.35 -14.02
C ALA A 154 -8.60 17.54 -15.17
N LEU A 155 -9.35 16.47 -14.85
CA LEU A 155 -10.04 15.63 -15.84
C LEU A 155 -11.22 16.35 -16.49
N GLY A 156 -12.00 17.13 -15.73
CA GLY A 156 -13.11 17.93 -16.26
C GLY A 156 -12.66 18.99 -17.26
N ARG A 157 -11.42 19.50 -17.14
CA ARG A 157 -10.81 20.37 -18.16
C ARG A 157 -10.42 19.62 -19.44
N TYR A 158 -10.11 18.33 -19.35
CA TYR A 158 -9.70 17.51 -20.50
C TYR A 158 -10.87 17.09 -21.39
N ASN A 159 -12.08 16.91 -20.83
CA ASN A 159 -13.27 16.53 -21.59
C ASN A 159 -13.96 17.71 -22.33
N ASN A 160 -13.52 18.95 -22.10
CA ASN A 160 -14.08 20.16 -22.72
C ASN A 160 -13.14 20.79 -23.76
N ASN A 161 -12.17 20.03 -24.28
CA ASN A 161 -11.20 20.47 -25.27
C ASN A 161 -11.01 19.38 -26.34
#